data_AF-A0AAW0RUM7-F1
#
_entry.id   AF-A0AAW0RUM7-F1
#
_cell.length_a   1.000
_cell.length_b   1.000
_cell.length_c   1.000
_cell.angle_alpha   90.00
_cell.angle_beta   90.00
_cell.angle_gamma   90.00
#
_symmetry.space_group_name_H-M   'P 1'
#
loop_
_entity.id
_entity.type
_entity.pdbx_description
1 polymer ?
#
loop_
_entity_poly.entity_id
_entity_poly.type
_entity_poly.pdbx_seq_one_letter_code
_entity_poly.pdbx_strand_id
1 'polypeptide(L)'
;MVTSTRPPANAFVAAMRKVYNPIGFGKGYNFILWIIFCGALFGFCLARFMYLDFDGVYCPLNPKGGANSAGPGECYSYKSHPVYLIGIKLHLFTIIPGAFLACFQFVPFIRLGYTIIHRINGYLVILLSFLGTVGAFMIARISFGGGIDIQTVTGLLGIMFLCSIIIALINIKTLQLEQHRAWMLRA
;
A
#
# COMPACT_ATOMS: atom_id res chain seq x y z
N MET A 1 20.57 -17.85 -0.56
CA MET A 1 19.79 -18.16 -1.78
C MET A 1 18.90 -19.34 -1.47
N VAL A 2 17.61 -19.32 -1.86
CA VAL A 2 16.72 -20.46 -1.56
C VAL A 2 17.03 -21.62 -2.49
N THR A 3 17.49 -22.73 -1.91
CA THR A 3 17.78 -23.97 -2.64
C THR A 3 16.52 -24.83 -2.68
N SER A 4 16.03 -25.14 -3.88
CA SER A 4 14.87 -26.03 -4.01
C SER A 4 15.28 -27.45 -3.61
N THR A 5 14.58 -28.05 -2.65
CA THR A 5 14.86 -29.40 -2.13
C THR A 5 14.41 -30.52 -3.07
N ARG A 6 13.75 -30.19 -4.20
CA ARG A 6 13.24 -31.16 -5.17
C ARG A 6 13.77 -30.84 -6.57
N PRO A 7 14.09 -31.84 -7.41
CA PRO A 7 14.45 -31.60 -8.81
C PRO A 7 13.33 -30.87 -9.55
N PRO A 8 13.64 -30.08 -10.60
CA PRO A 8 12.64 -29.42 -11.41
C PRO A 8 11.80 -30.46 -12.16
N ALA A 9 10.48 -30.30 -12.16
CA ALA A 9 9.57 -31.24 -12.82
C ALA A 9 9.67 -31.20 -14.36
N ASN A 10 10.06 -30.05 -14.93
CA ASN A 10 10.26 -29.85 -16.36
C ASN A 10 11.18 -28.65 -16.63
N ALA A 11 11.55 -28.42 -17.90
CA ALA A 11 12.42 -27.33 -18.32
C ALA A 11 11.86 -25.93 -18.00
N PHE A 12 10.53 -25.76 -18.07
CA PHE A 12 9.86 -24.52 -17.69
C PHE A 12 10.05 -24.20 -16.20
N VAL A 13 9.86 -25.18 -15.32
CA VAL A 13 10.09 -25.03 -13.87
C VAL A 13 11.56 -24.74 -13.58
N ALA A 14 12.49 -25.34 -14.32
CA ALA A 14 13.92 -25.04 -14.21
C ALA A 14 14.24 -23.58 -14.59
N ALA A 15 13.63 -23.07 -15.66
CA ALA A 15 13.77 -21.67 -16.08
C ALA A 15 13.16 -20.70 -15.05
N MET A 16 11.92 -20.94 -14.62
CA MET A 16 11.24 -20.10 -13.63
C MET A 16 11.97 -20.04 -12.29
N ARG A 17 12.59 -21.14 -11.85
CA ARG A 17 13.43 -21.16 -10.63
C ARG A 17 14.56 -20.14 -10.69
N LYS A 18 15.13 -19.85 -11.86
CA LYS A 18 16.18 -18.82 -12.01
C LYS A 18 15.64 -17.41 -11.79
N VAL A 19 14.34 -17.19 -11.98
CA VAL A 19 13.69 -15.88 -11.80
C VAL A 19 13.29 -15.67 -10.34
N TYR A 20 12.62 -16.63 -9.71
CA TYR A 20 12.01 -16.40 -8.39
C TYR A 20 12.92 -16.79 -7.20
N ASN A 21 13.89 -17.70 -7.36
CA ASN A 21 14.81 -18.08 -6.27
C ASN A 21 15.75 -16.95 -5.82
N PRO A 22 16.29 -16.08 -6.70
CA PRO A 22 17.13 -14.95 -6.28
C PRO A 22 16.37 -13.96 -5.39
N ILE A 23 15.09 -13.76 -5.67
CA ILE A 23 14.18 -12.88 -4.90
C ILE A 23 13.71 -13.56 -3.59
N GLY A 24 14.14 -14.80 -3.35
CA GLY A 24 13.95 -15.54 -2.10
C GLY A 24 12.65 -16.34 -2.02
N PHE A 25 11.91 -16.47 -3.12
CA PHE A 25 10.75 -17.36 -3.15
C PHE A 25 11.21 -18.81 -3.31
N GLY A 26 10.74 -19.72 -2.45
CA GLY A 26 11.03 -21.16 -2.60
C GLY A 26 10.02 -21.91 -3.48
N LYS A 27 8.82 -21.35 -3.65
CA LYS A 27 7.70 -21.97 -4.37
C LYS A 27 7.16 -20.98 -5.40
N GLY A 28 6.99 -21.42 -6.64
CA GLY A 28 6.56 -20.56 -7.75
C GLY A 28 5.17 -19.93 -7.56
N TYR A 29 4.23 -20.63 -6.91
CA TYR A 29 2.90 -20.06 -6.65
C TYR A 29 2.94 -18.86 -5.70
N ASN A 30 3.83 -18.85 -4.70
CA ASN A 30 4.00 -17.69 -3.80
C ASN A 30 4.51 -16.47 -4.57
N PHE A 31 5.37 -16.69 -5.57
CA PHE A 31 5.86 -15.63 -6.44
C PHE A 31 4.73 -15.06 -7.33
N ILE A 32 3.89 -15.92 -7.90
CA ILE A 32 2.72 -15.49 -8.69
C ILE A 32 1.74 -14.69 -7.82
N LEU A 33 1.41 -15.17 -6.62
CA LEU A 33 0.54 -14.44 -5.69
C LEU A 33 1.13 -13.07 -5.33
N TRP A 34 2.44 -13.02 -5.06
CA TRP A 34 3.11 -11.75 -4.82
C TRP A 34 3.04 -10.80 -6.02
N ILE A 35 3.22 -11.29 -7.26
CA ILE A 35 3.04 -10.47 -8.46
C ILE A 35 1.60 -9.95 -8.58
N ILE A 36 0.59 -10.79 -8.35
CA ILE A 36 -0.82 -10.39 -8.50
C ILE A 36 -1.17 -9.30 -7.48
N PHE A 37 -0.87 -9.53 -6.20
CA PHE A 37 -1.27 -8.59 -5.13
C PHE A 37 -0.31 -7.39 -5.03
N CYS A 38 0.99 -7.62 -4.91
CA CYS A 38 1.96 -6.53 -4.79
C CYS A 38 2.25 -5.86 -6.14
N GLY A 39 2.23 -6.59 -7.26
CA GLY A 39 2.48 -5.98 -8.58
C GLY A 39 1.36 -5.03 -9.01
N ALA A 40 0.10 -5.37 -8.75
CA ALA A 40 -1.02 -4.45 -9.00
C ALA A 40 -0.93 -3.19 -8.15
N LEU A 41 -0.64 -3.34 -6.84
CA LEU A 41 -0.44 -2.21 -5.93
C LEU A 41 0.76 -1.35 -6.33
N PHE A 42 1.88 -1.98 -6.70
CA PHE A 42 3.08 -1.30 -7.14
C PHE A 42 2.84 -0.50 -8.44
N GLY A 43 2.15 -1.10 -9.41
CA GLY A 43 1.74 -0.45 -10.65
C GLY A 43 0.80 0.74 -10.38
N PHE A 44 -0.16 0.59 -9.47
CA PHE A 44 -1.01 1.69 -9.03
C PHE A 44 -0.21 2.83 -8.41
N CYS A 45 0.72 2.54 -7.50
CA CYS A 45 1.60 3.55 -6.91
C CYS A 45 2.39 4.30 -7.98
N LEU A 46 3.04 3.59 -8.91
CA LEU A 46 3.80 4.21 -10.01
C LEU A 46 2.92 5.10 -10.89
N ALA A 47 1.72 4.65 -11.24
CA ALA A 47 0.79 5.43 -12.03
C ALA A 47 0.27 6.68 -11.28
N ARG A 48 0.23 6.65 -9.95
CA ARG A 48 -0.35 7.71 -9.11
C ARG A 48 0.67 8.57 -8.40
N PHE A 49 1.97 8.30 -8.50
CA PHE A 49 3.03 9.17 -7.95
C PHE A 49 2.93 10.62 -8.44
N MET A 50 2.43 10.84 -9.66
CA MET A 50 2.17 12.19 -10.18
C MET A 50 1.17 13.00 -9.35
N TYR A 51 0.30 12.35 -8.55
CA TYR A 51 -0.67 13.03 -7.68
C TYR A 51 -0.03 13.73 -6.48
N LEU A 52 1.24 13.46 -6.19
CA LEU A 52 1.99 14.22 -5.20
C LEU A 52 2.19 15.68 -5.64
N ASP A 53 2.17 15.95 -6.95
CA ASP A 53 2.00 17.31 -7.47
C ASP A 53 0.53 17.73 -7.36
N PHE A 54 0.19 18.24 -6.17
CA PHE A 54 -1.19 18.59 -5.83
C PHE A 54 -1.74 19.72 -6.72
N ASP A 55 -0.96 20.77 -6.95
CA ASP A 55 -1.42 21.98 -7.64
C ASP A 55 -1.21 21.93 -9.16
N GLY A 56 -0.32 21.06 -9.66
CA GLY A 56 -0.07 20.85 -11.08
C GLY A 56 -0.88 19.70 -11.70
N VAL A 57 -1.01 18.57 -11.00
CA VAL A 57 -1.63 17.34 -11.56
C VAL A 57 -2.94 16.99 -10.88
N TYR A 58 -2.97 16.92 -9.55
CA TYR A 58 -4.14 16.40 -8.84
C TYR A 58 -5.32 17.39 -8.86
N CYS A 59 -5.06 18.67 -8.59
CA CYS A 59 -6.03 19.76 -8.61
C CYS A 59 -5.47 21.02 -9.30
N PRO A 60 -5.27 20.97 -10.64
CA PRO A 60 -4.78 22.10 -11.40
C PRO A 60 -5.70 23.31 -11.30
N LEU A 61 -5.11 24.51 -11.23
CA LEU A 61 -5.85 25.78 -11.30
C LEU A 61 -6.45 26.02 -12.70
N ASN A 62 -5.87 25.40 -13.73
CA ASN A 62 -6.39 25.48 -15.08
C ASN A 62 -7.45 24.39 -15.32
N PRO A 63 -8.60 24.71 -15.96
CA PRO A 63 -9.69 23.77 -16.24
C PRO A 63 -9.33 22.65 -17.23
N LYS A 64 -8.06 22.53 -17.63
CA LYS A 64 -7.52 21.40 -18.40
C LYS A 64 -7.21 20.18 -17.51
N GLY A 65 -7.89 20.05 -16.36
CA GLY A 65 -7.85 18.83 -15.57
C GLY A 65 -8.33 17.67 -16.44
N GLY A 66 -7.38 16.87 -16.94
CA GLY A 66 -7.70 15.72 -17.78
C GLY A 66 -8.27 14.57 -16.96
N ALA A 67 -8.35 13.38 -17.55
CA ALA A 67 -8.80 12.15 -16.86
C ALA A 67 -7.94 11.73 -15.63
N ASN A 68 -6.89 12.49 -15.31
CA ASN A 68 -5.92 12.23 -14.25
C ASN A 68 -5.96 13.29 -13.12
N SER A 69 -7.01 14.10 -13.01
CA SER A 69 -7.21 15.02 -11.87
C SER A 69 -8.44 14.62 -11.05
N ALA A 70 -8.52 15.11 -9.81
CA ALA A 70 -9.74 14.99 -9.02
C ALA A 70 -10.89 15.79 -9.64
N GLY A 71 -12.12 15.47 -9.26
CA GLY A 71 -13.30 16.15 -9.79
C GLY A 71 -13.28 17.64 -9.45
N PRO A 72 -13.78 18.54 -10.32
CA PRO A 72 -13.75 19.98 -10.06
C PRO A 72 -14.40 20.39 -8.73
N GLY A 73 -15.49 19.73 -8.34
CA GLY A 73 -16.16 19.98 -7.05
C GLY A 73 -15.35 19.52 -5.83
N GLU A 74 -14.61 18.43 -5.94
CA GLU A 74 -13.69 17.97 -4.88
C GLU A 74 -12.51 18.92 -4.75
N CYS A 75 -11.89 19.31 -5.87
CA CYS A 75 -10.81 20.29 -5.87
C CYS A 75 -11.23 21.64 -5.29
N TYR A 76 -12.43 22.12 -5.61
CA TYR A 76 -13.00 23.30 -4.97
C TYR A 76 -13.08 23.12 -3.46
N SER A 77 -13.59 21.98 -3.00
CA SER A 77 -13.75 21.68 -1.56
C SER A 77 -12.41 21.59 -0.84
N TYR A 78 -11.42 20.91 -1.43
CA TYR A 78 -10.05 20.83 -0.93
C TYR A 78 -9.41 22.22 -0.81
N LYS A 79 -9.55 23.08 -1.83
CA LYS A 79 -8.94 24.42 -1.81
C LYS A 79 -9.71 25.42 -0.94
N SER A 80 -11.01 25.23 -0.74
CA SER A 80 -11.85 26.15 0.03
C SER A 80 -11.75 25.97 1.54
N HIS A 81 -11.45 24.75 2.01
CA HIS A 81 -11.36 24.48 3.45
C HIS A 81 -10.01 23.87 3.84
N PRO A 82 -9.29 24.45 4.82
CA PRO A 82 -7.95 24.01 5.20
C PRO A 82 -7.94 22.56 5.72
N VAL A 83 -8.99 22.13 6.40
CA VAL A 83 -9.10 20.75 6.92
C VAL A 83 -9.06 19.73 5.78
N TYR A 84 -9.79 19.98 4.69
CA TYR A 84 -9.81 19.05 3.56
C TYR A 84 -8.51 19.11 2.76
N LEU A 85 -7.89 20.30 2.62
CA LEU A 85 -6.58 20.45 2.00
C LEU A 85 -5.51 19.63 2.73
N ILE A 86 -5.47 19.75 4.06
CA ILE A 86 -4.55 19.01 4.91
C ILE A 86 -4.86 17.52 4.81
N GLY A 87 -6.14 17.13 4.88
CA GLY A 87 -6.56 15.74 4.80
C GLY A 87 -6.13 15.06 3.49
N ILE A 88 -6.38 15.69 2.33
CA ILE A 88 -6.02 15.08 1.05
C ILE A 88 -4.51 15.05 0.81
N LYS A 89 -3.78 16.11 1.19
CA LYS A 89 -2.32 16.10 1.11
C LYS A 89 -1.76 15.03 2.03
N LEU A 90 -2.20 14.98 3.29
CA LEU A 90 -1.78 13.95 4.24
C LEU A 90 -2.06 12.56 3.68
N HIS A 91 -3.25 12.32 3.12
CA HIS A 91 -3.59 11.04 2.50
C HIS A 91 -2.63 10.68 1.36
N LEU A 92 -2.50 11.55 0.33
CA LEU A 92 -1.67 11.28 -0.85
C LEU A 92 -0.18 11.09 -0.51
N PHE A 93 0.39 12.01 0.28
CA PHE A 93 1.81 11.99 0.67
C PHE A 93 2.19 10.83 1.58
N THR A 94 1.23 10.10 2.13
CA THR A 94 1.51 8.97 3.01
C THR A 94 1.06 7.64 2.41
N ILE A 95 -0.11 7.58 1.77
CA ILE A 95 -0.63 6.33 1.21
C ILE A 95 0.16 5.87 -0.03
N ILE A 96 0.55 6.78 -0.92
CA ILE A 96 1.29 6.44 -2.14
C ILE A 96 2.69 5.89 -1.80
N PRO A 97 3.54 6.63 -1.06
CA PRO A 97 4.84 6.09 -0.66
C PRO A 97 4.71 4.92 0.31
N GLY A 98 3.73 4.93 1.23
CA GLY A 98 3.48 3.84 2.16
C GLY A 98 3.16 2.52 1.46
N ALA A 99 2.23 2.53 0.49
CA ALA A 99 1.88 1.36 -0.30
C ALA A 99 3.03 0.88 -1.20
N PHE A 100 3.81 1.82 -1.77
CA PHE A 100 5.02 1.48 -2.53
C PHE A 100 6.03 0.74 -1.65
N LEU A 101 6.30 1.25 -0.44
CA LEU A 101 7.20 0.64 0.52
C LEU A 101 6.68 -0.69 1.08
N ALA A 102 5.35 -0.85 1.19
CA ALA A 102 4.71 -2.09 1.64
C ALA A 102 4.98 -3.26 0.69
N CYS A 103 5.09 -3.02 -0.62
CA CYS A 103 5.41 -4.06 -1.60
C CYS A 103 6.74 -4.78 -1.29
N PHE A 104 7.73 -4.04 -0.77
CA PHE A 104 9.04 -4.58 -0.39
C PHE A 104 9.02 -5.38 0.93
N GLN A 105 8.01 -5.18 1.79
CA GLN A 105 7.87 -5.94 3.03
C GLN A 105 7.61 -7.43 2.78
N PHE A 106 6.93 -7.74 1.68
CA PHE A 106 6.57 -9.11 1.31
C PHE A 106 7.63 -9.82 0.46
N VAL A 107 8.73 -9.15 0.11
CA VAL A 107 9.85 -9.74 -0.62
C VAL A 107 10.68 -10.62 0.33
N PRO A 108 10.74 -11.95 0.11
CA PRO A 108 11.41 -12.86 1.04
C PRO A 108 12.91 -12.57 1.19
N PHE A 109 13.58 -12.15 0.12
CA PHE A 109 14.98 -11.75 0.16
C PHE A 109 15.25 -10.65 1.20
N ILE A 110 14.41 -9.61 1.24
CA ILE A 110 14.56 -8.51 2.21
C ILE A 110 14.22 -9.01 3.61
N ARG A 111 13.10 -9.72 3.76
CA ARG A 111 12.64 -10.21 5.07
C ARG A 111 13.63 -11.17 5.74
N LEU A 112 14.26 -12.07 4.97
CA LEU A 112 15.16 -13.10 5.49
C LEU A 112 16.63 -12.65 5.51
N GLY A 113 17.07 -11.90 4.50
CA GLY A 113 18.47 -11.48 4.34
C GLY A 113 18.79 -10.12 4.99
N TYR A 114 17.81 -9.22 5.11
CA TYR A 114 17.99 -7.85 5.58
C TYR A 114 16.95 -7.48 6.63
N THR A 115 16.94 -8.23 7.73
CA THR A 115 15.93 -8.12 8.80
C THR A 115 15.84 -6.73 9.43
N ILE A 116 16.97 -6.02 9.59
CA ILE A 116 16.99 -4.65 10.11
C ILE A 116 16.27 -3.69 9.14
N ILE A 117 16.57 -3.79 7.84
CA ILE A 117 15.92 -2.98 6.80
C ILE A 117 14.41 -3.30 6.77
N HIS A 118 14.05 -4.58 6.82
CA HIS A 118 12.66 -5.00 6.90
C HIS A 118 11.94 -4.36 8.10
N ARG A 119 12.54 -4.35 9.29
CA ARG A 119 11.97 -3.75 10.50
C ARG A 119 11.81 -2.23 10.39
N ILE A 120 12.84 -1.51 9.96
CA ILE A 120 12.79 -0.04 9.81
C ILE A 120 11.72 0.35 8.80
N ASN A 121 11.72 -0.30 7.63
CA ASN A 121 10.72 -0.06 6.60
C ASN A 121 9.32 -0.47 7.07
N GLY A 122 9.18 -1.53 7.87
CA GLY A 122 7.90 -1.94 8.44
C GLY A 122 7.30 -0.88 9.36
N TYR A 123 8.09 -0.28 10.25
CA TYR A 123 7.64 0.83 11.09
C TYR A 123 7.27 2.07 10.27
N LEU A 124 8.05 2.37 9.23
CA LEU A 124 7.73 3.48 8.32
C LEU A 124 6.40 3.25 7.59
N VAL A 125 6.19 2.05 7.04
CA VAL A 125 4.93 1.67 6.37
C VAL A 125 3.74 1.79 7.33
N ILE A 126 3.88 1.34 8.57
CA ILE A 126 2.83 1.43 9.59
C ILE A 126 2.50 2.90 9.91
N LEU A 127 3.51 3.74 10.10
CA LEU A 127 3.32 5.18 10.35
C LEU A 127 2.60 5.86 9.19
N LEU A 128 3.06 5.62 7.96
CA LEU A 128 2.45 6.17 6.74
C LEU A 128 1.02 5.66 6.55
N SER A 129 0.77 4.38 6.82
CA SER A 129 -0.56 3.77 6.74
C SER A 129 -1.55 4.39 7.72
N PHE A 130 -1.09 4.65 8.96
CA PHE A 130 -1.89 5.32 9.97
C PHE A 130 -2.24 6.75 9.56
N LEU A 131 -1.23 7.55 9.20
CA LEU A 131 -1.44 8.94 8.75
C LEU A 131 -2.30 9.02 7.49
N GLY A 132 -2.12 8.10 6.55
CA GLY A 132 -2.92 8.01 5.34
C GLY A 132 -4.38 7.71 5.61
N THR A 133 -4.66 6.84 6.60
CA THR A 133 -6.03 6.54 7.02
C THR A 133 -6.67 7.74 7.73
N VAL A 134 -5.92 8.45 8.57
CA VAL A 134 -6.39 9.71 9.18
C VAL A 134 -6.74 10.74 8.10
N GLY A 135 -5.86 10.93 7.11
CA GLY A 135 -6.13 11.80 5.96
C GLY A 135 -7.38 11.39 5.19
N ALA A 136 -7.61 10.09 4.98
CA ALA A 136 -8.81 9.57 4.32
C ALA A 136 -10.09 9.89 5.10
N PHE A 137 -10.08 9.72 6.42
CA PHE A 137 -11.25 10.06 7.27
C PHE A 137 -11.56 11.56 7.26
N MET A 138 -10.55 12.43 7.20
CA MET A 138 -10.76 13.89 7.12
C MET A 138 -11.53 14.30 5.85
N ILE A 139 -11.33 13.58 4.74
CA ILE A 139 -11.93 13.90 3.43
C ILE A 139 -13.13 13.04 3.06
N ALA A 140 -13.40 11.96 3.80
CA ALA A 140 -14.42 10.95 3.46
C ALA A 140 -15.80 11.55 3.12
N ARG A 141 -16.20 12.63 3.80
CA ARG A 141 -17.49 13.32 3.61
C ARG A 141 -17.63 14.11 2.32
N ILE A 142 -16.55 14.35 1.58
CA ILE A 142 -16.58 15.06 0.28
C ILE A 142 -16.04 14.22 -0.86
N SER A 143 -15.30 13.14 -0.57
CA SER A 143 -14.77 12.23 -1.59
C SER A 143 -15.89 11.59 -2.41
N PHE A 144 -15.73 11.56 -3.73
CA PHE A 144 -16.67 11.00 -4.70
C PHE A 144 -18.12 11.50 -4.53
N GLY A 145 -18.30 12.77 -4.15
CA GLY A 145 -19.61 13.38 -3.93
C GLY A 145 -20.18 13.19 -2.51
N GLY A 146 -19.43 12.56 -1.61
CA GLY A 146 -19.76 12.52 -0.18
C GLY A 146 -20.94 11.60 0.18
N GLY A 147 -21.32 10.68 -0.71
CA GLY A 147 -22.41 9.74 -0.47
C GLY A 147 -22.22 8.90 0.80
N ILE A 148 -23.33 8.50 1.42
CA ILE A 148 -23.31 7.65 2.63
C ILE A 148 -22.63 6.31 2.33
N ASP A 149 -22.78 5.79 1.11
CA ASP A 149 -22.08 4.61 0.61
C ASP A 149 -20.55 4.78 0.68
N ILE A 150 -20.01 5.91 0.19
CA ILE A 150 -18.58 6.20 0.23
C ILE A 150 -18.08 6.35 1.66
N GLN A 151 -18.82 7.07 2.50
CA GLN A 151 -18.48 7.25 3.91
C GLN A 151 -18.49 5.92 4.68
N THR A 152 -19.49 5.07 4.42
CA THR A 152 -19.63 3.76 5.07
C THR A 152 -18.49 2.84 4.67
N VAL A 153 -18.19 2.74 3.37
CA VAL A 153 -17.10 1.91 2.86
C VAL A 153 -15.74 2.41 3.37
N THR A 154 -15.50 3.73 3.32
CA THR A 154 -14.26 4.34 3.82
C THR A 154 -14.10 4.10 5.31
N GLY A 155 -15.16 4.32 6.10
CA GLY A 155 -15.17 4.09 7.53
C GLY A 155 -14.90 2.63 7.89
N LEU A 156 -15.63 1.70 7.27
CA LEU A 156 -15.46 0.26 7.51
C LEU A 156 -14.07 -0.22 7.14
N LEU A 157 -13.59 0.09 5.92
CA LEU A 157 -12.26 -0.32 5.46
C LEU A 157 -11.16 0.28 6.32
N GLY A 158 -11.25 1.58 6.65
CA GLY A 158 -10.26 2.24 7.51
C GLY A 158 -10.21 1.62 8.91
N ILE A 159 -11.35 1.30 9.52
CA ILE A 159 -11.40 0.64 10.83
C ILE A 159 -10.79 -0.77 10.74
N MET A 160 -11.21 -1.58 9.77
CA MET A 160 -10.68 -2.94 9.59
C MET A 160 -9.17 -2.95 9.36
N PHE A 161 -8.68 -2.00 8.56
CA PHE A 161 -7.27 -1.82 8.26
C PHE A 161 -6.47 -1.43 9.51
N LEU A 162 -6.92 -0.41 10.25
CA LEU A 162 -6.27 0.03 11.49
C LEU A 162 -6.28 -1.06 12.56
N CYS A 163 -7.40 -1.77 12.74
CA CYS A 163 -7.48 -2.91 13.65
C CYS A 163 -6.48 -3.99 13.26
N SER A 164 -6.36 -4.32 11.97
CA SER A 164 -5.41 -5.32 11.49
C SER A 164 -3.95 -4.92 11.76
N ILE A 165 -3.60 -3.65 11.52
CA ILE A 165 -2.27 -3.11 11.84
C ILE A 165 -2.00 -3.14 13.35
N ILE A 166 -2.96 -2.72 14.17
CA ILE A 166 -2.81 -2.70 15.64
C ILE A 166 -2.61 -4.12 16.18
N ILE A 167 -3.41 -5.08 15.72
CA ILE A 167 -3.27 -6.48 16.14
C ILE A 167 -1.93 -7.04 15.64
N ALA A 168 -1.49 -6.71 14.42
CA ALA A 168 -0.18 -7.11 13.93
C ALA A 168 0.97 -6.52 14.77
N LEU A 169 0.84 -5.26 15.21
CA LEU A 169 1.80 -4.59 16.09
C LEU A 169 1.87 -5.23 17.48
N ILE A 170 0.73 -5.59 18.06
CA ILE A 170 0.68 -6.30 19.34
C ILE A 170 1.40 -7.64 19.20
N ASN A 171 1.10 -8.41 18.15
CA ASN A 171 1.70 -9.73 17.92
C ASN A 171 3.22 -9.70 17.71
N ILE A 172 3.76 -8.68 17.02
CA ILE A 172 5.22 -8.57 16.87
C ILE A 172 5.90 -8.21 18.20
N LYS A 173 5.22 -7.42 19.06
CA LYS A 173 5.73 -7.07 20.41
C LYS A 173 5.63 -8.26 21.38
N THR A 174 4.65 -9.14 21.21
CA THR A 174 4.54 -10.40 21.98
C THR A 174 5.32 -11.57 21.38
N LEU A 175 6.16 -11.32 20.36
CA LEU A 175 6.98 -12.31 19.66
C LEU A 175 6.19 -13.42 18.93
N GLN A 176 4.89 -13.19 18.66
CA GLN A 176 4.03 -14.09 17.89
C GLN A 176 4.15 -13.82 16.38
N LEU A 177 5.26 -14.25 15.79
CA LEU A 177 5.63 -13.94 14.39
C LEU A 177 4.63 -14.46 13.35
N GLU A 178 4.05 -15.65 13.55
CA GLU A 178 3.06 -16.20 12.62
C GLU A 178 1.76 -15.40 12.61
N GLN A 179 1.31 -14.96 13.79
CA GLN A 179 0.12 -14.10 13.89
C GLN A 179 0.38 -12.70 13.33
N HIS A 180 1.54 -12.12 13.63
CA HIS A 180 1.96 -10.86 13.02
C HIS A 180 1.88 -10.94 11.50
N ARG A 181 2.44 -12.01 10.90
CA ARG A 181 2.37 -12.22 9.45
C ARG A 181 0.93 -12.34 8.94
N ALA A 182 0.10 -13.12 9.62
CA ALA A 182 -1.29 -13.32 9.22
C ALA A 182 -2.07 -12.00 9.23
N TRP A 183 -1.87 -11.16 10.23
CA TRP A 183 -2.54 -9.85 10.33
C TRP A 183 -1.97 -8.81 9.35
N MET A 184 -0.66 -8.81 9.10
CA MET A 184 -0.07 -7.95 8.05
C MET A 184 -0.53 -8.32 6.63
N LEU A 185 -1.01 -9.53 6.40
CA LEU A 185 -1.61 -9.93 5.11
C LEU A 185 -3.09 -9.56 4.99
N ARG A 186 -3.77 -9.28 6.11
CA ARG A 186 -5.18 -8.85 6.15
C ARG A 186 -5.32 -7.34 6.10
N ALA A 187 -4.30 -6.63 6.60
CA ALA A 187 -4.12 -5.20 6.40
C ALA A 187 -3.74 -4.92 4.94
#